data_AF-A0A7J8QGZ2-F1
#
_entry.id   AF-A0A7J8QGZ2-F1
#
_cell.length_a   1.000
_cell.length_b   1.000
_cell.length_c   1.000
_cell.angle_alpha   90.00
_cell.angle_beta   90.00
_cell.angle_gamma   90.00
#
_symmetry.space_group_name_H-M   'P 1'
#
loop_
_entity.id
_entity.type
_entity.pdbx_description
1 polymer ?
#
loop_
_entity_poly.entity_id
_entity_poly.type
_entity_poly.pdbx_seq_one_letter_code
_entity_poly.pdbx_strand_id
1 'polypeptide(L)' 'MQGFETGDKRFANDGYNFLRKWLQSHLKFITNSLYITGDSYAGKIVPIIVHAISDGKSVLPRFKLNVLSCCF' A
#
# COMPACT_ATOMS: atom_id res chain seq x y z
N MET A 1 -7.84 -18.49 -20.22
CA MET A 1 -6.52 -17.95 -19.82
C MET A 1 -6.64 -17.43 -18.40
N GLN A 2 -6.20 -18.19 -17.41
CA GLN A 2 -6.12 -17.75 -16.01
C GLN A 2 -4.65 -17.45 -15.73
N GLY A 3 -4.31 -16.16 -15.76
CA GLY A 3 -2.96 -15.71 -15.45
C GLY A 3 -3.03 -14.57 -14.44
N PHE A 4 -2.11 -14.59 -13.47
CA PHE A 4 -1.70 -13.47 -12.63
C PHE A 4 -2.52 -13.05 -11.39
N GLU A 5 -3.68 -13.63 -11.10
CA GLU A 5 -4.44 -13.32 -9.85
C GLU A 5 -3.64 -13.53 -8.55
N THR A 6 -2.74 -14.53 -8.51
CA THR A 6 -1.97 -14.89 -7.30
C THR A 6 -0.73 -14.02 -7.12
N GLY A 7 -0.13 -13.56 -8.22
CA GLY A 7 1.08 -12.73 -8.20
C GLY A 7 0.79 -11.36 -7.62
N ASP A 8 -0.25 -10.69 -8.14
CA ASP A 8 -0.63 -9.33 -7.73
C ASP A 8 -0.96 -9.23 -6.25
N LYS A 9 -1.74 -10.19 -5.73
CA LYS A 9 -2.09 -10.28 -4.31
C LYS A 9 -0.86 -10.51 -3.43
N ARG A 10 0.09 -11.33 -3.89
CA ARG A 10 1.35 -11.58 -3.18
C ARG A 10 2.25 -10.34 -3.17
N PHE A 11 2.43 -9.68 -4.30
CA PHE A 11 3.19 -8.43 -4.40
C PHE A 11 2.58 -7.33 -3.53
N ALA A 12 1.26 -7.20 -3.53
CA ALA A 12 0.56 -6.26 -2.66
C ALA A 12 0.79 -6.59 -1.17
N ASN A 13 0.68 -7.86 -0.78
CA ASN A 13 0.90 -8.29 0.59
C ASN A 13 2.36 -8.06 1.05
N ASP A 14 3.34 -8.35 0.19
CA ASP A 14 4.76 -8.13 0.50
C ASP A 14 5.06 -6.63 0.62
N GLY A 15 4.52 -5.81 -0.28
CA GLY A 15 4.62 -4.34 -0.22
C GLY A 15 3.98 -3.76 1.04
N TYR A 16 2.81 -4.27 1.42
CA TYR A 16 2.14 -3.90 2.67
C TYR A 16 2.98 -4.25 3.91
N ASN A 17 3.53 -5.47 3.97
CA ASN A 17 4.37 -5.90 5.07
C ASN A 17 5.67 -5.10 5.18
N PHE A 18 6.29 -4.77 4.05
CA PHE A 18 7.44 -3.87 4.00
C PHE A 18 7.08 -2.50 4.58
N LEU A 19 6.02 -1.87 4.09
CA LEU A 19 5.60 -0.53 4.53
C LEU A 19 5.30 -0.50 6.03
N ARG A 20 4.64 -1.54 6.57
CA ARG A 20 4.38 -1.65 8.01
C ARG A 20 5.66 -1.73 8.84
N LYS A 21 6.58 -2.62 8.49
CA LYS A 21 7.87 -2.75 9.21
C LYS A 21 8.70 -1.47 9.09
N TRP A 22 8.72 -0.86 7.92
CA TRP A 22 9.48 0.36 7.67
C TRP A 22 8.98 1.54 8.53
N LEU A 23 7.65 1.71 8.64
CA LEU A 23 7.05 2.75 9.48
C LEU A 23 7.27 2.48 10.99
N GLN A 24 7.27 1.22 11.42
CA GLN A 24 7.61 0.85 12.79
C GLN A 24 9.07 1.18 13.14
N SER A 25 9.99 0.99 12.19
CA SER A 25 11.41 1.37 12.37
C SER A 25 11.64 2.88 12.26
N HIS A 26 10.75 3.62 11.58
CA HIS A 26 10.89 5.05 11.36
C HIS A 26 9.68 5.85 11.87
N LEU A 27 9.44 5.78 13.17
CA LEU A 27 8.32 6.46 13.85
C LEU A 27 8.26 7.97 13.58
N LYS A 28 9.37 8.61 13.20
CA LYS A 28 9.42 10.04 12.83
C LYS A 28 8.56 10.39 11.59
N PHE A 29 8.24 9.43 10.74
CA PHE A 29 7.40 9.65 9.56
C PHE A 29 5.92 9.35 9.80
N ILE A 30 5.55 8.82 10.98
CA ILE A 30 4.16 8.52 11.34
C ILE A 30 3.29 9.78 11.40
N THR A 31 3.86 10.91 11.76
CA THR A 31 3.14 12.18 11.87
C THR A 31 2.86 12.85 10.52
N ASN A 32 3.50 12.38 9.45
CA ASN A 32 3.31 12.93 8.10
C ASN A 32 2.13 12.25 7.39
N SER A 33 1.48 13.00 6.50
CA SER A 33 0.49 12.42 5.59
C SER A 33 1.17 11.41 4.66
N LEU A 34 0.61 10.21 4.55
CA LEU A 34 1.17 9.13 3.73
C LEU A 34 0.61 9.23 2.31
N TYR A 35 1.50 9.39 1.34
CA TYR A 35 1.17 9.42 -0.09
C TYR A 35 1.68 8.15 -0.73
N ILE A 36 0.79 7.39 -1.35
CA ILE A 36 1.14 6.20 -2.13
C ILE A 36 0.77 6.51 -3.58
N THR A 37 1.76 6.35 -4.47
CA THR A 37 1.61 6.52 -5.91
C THR A 37 2.11 5.28 -6.62
N GLY A 38 1.58 5.03 -7.81
CA GLY A 38 1.96 3.92 -8.67
C GLY A 38 1.97 4.37 -10.12
N ASP A 39 2.94 3.87 -10.87
CA ASP A 39 3.03 4.02 -12.32
C ASP A 39 2.84 2.65 -13.00
N SER A 40 2.33 2.64 -14.23
CA SER A 40 2.18 1.42 -15.03
C SER A 40 1.37 0.34 -14.29
N TYR A 41 1.93 -0.86 -14.13
CA TYR A 41 1.28 -1.98 -13.46
C TYR A 41 1.04 -1.75 -11.96
N ALA A 42 1.81 -0.83 -11.34
CA ALA A 42 1.60 -0.46 -9.96
C ALA A 42 0.23 0.19 -9.73
N GLY A 43 -0.42 0.73 -10.77
CA GLY A 43 -1.82 1.17 -10.73
C GLY A 43 -2.82 0.07 -10.34
N LYS A 44 -2.49 -1.22 -10.53
CA LYS A 44 -3.29 -2.35 -10.03
C LYS A 44 -2.94 -2.77 -8.61
N ILE A 45 -1.67 -2.66 -8.24
CA ILE A 45 -1.15 -3.10 -6.94
C ILE A 45 -1.45 -2.06 -5.84
N VAL A 46 -1.35 -0.77 -6.15
CA VAL A 46 -1.57 0.33 -5.20
C VAL A 46 -2.98 0.30 -4.59
N PRO A 47 -4.07 0.15 -5.37
CA PRO A 47 -5.42 0.02 -4.80
C PRO A 47 -5.57 -1.17 -3.85
N ILE A 48 -4.90 -2.30 -4.11
CA ILE A 48 -4.94 -3.49 -3.24
C ILE A 48 -4.25 -3.20 -1.91
N ILE A 49 -3.08 -2.55 -1.94
CA ILE A 49 -2.35 -2.14 -0.73
C ILE A 49 -3.15 -1.10 0.06
N VAL A 50 -3.71 -0.11 -0.61
CA VAL A 50 -4.58 0.91 -0.02
C VAL A 50 -5.78 0.29 0.67
N HIS A 51 -6.43 -0.68 0.00
CA HIS A 51 -7.56 -1.40 0.57
C HIS A 51 -7.14 -2.19 1.83
N ALA A 52 -6.00 -2.88 1.80
CA ALA A 52 -5.45 -3.58 2.96
C ALA A 52 -5.06 -2.63 4.12
N ILE A 53 -4.59 -1.42 3.82
CA ILE A 53 -4.33 -0.38 4.84
C ILE A 53 -5.65 0.14 5.43
N SER A 54 -6.67 0.35 4.60
CA SER A 54 -7.98 0.85 5.03
C SER A 54 -8.79 -0.18 5.82
N ASP A 55 -8.71 -1.46 5.44
CA ASP A 55 -9.39 -2.57 6.09
C ASP A 55 -8.67 -3.04 7.37
N GLY A 56 -7.35 -2.82 7.44
CA GLY A 56 -6.49 -3.10 8.58
C GLY A 56 -6.80 -2.26 9.82
N LYS A 57 -7.85 -2.62 10.56
CA LYS A 57 -8.06 -2.20 11.95
C LYS A 57 -6.88 -2.68 12.80
N SER A 58 -6.13 -1.74 13.41
CA SER A 58 -4.89 -1.93 14.19
C SER A 58 -3.72 -2.41 13.31
N VAL A 59 -2.65 -1.66 13.03
CA VAL A 59 -1.59 -1.17 13.91
C VAL A 59 -0.87 0.04 13.26
N LEU A 60 -1.39 0.55 12.15
CA LEU A 60 -0.89 1.79 11.56
C LEU A 60 -1.65 2.97 12.20
N PRO A 61 -0.94 4.01 12.68
CA PRO A 61 -1.56 5.27 13.05
C PRO A 61 -2.50 5.72 11.94
N ARG A 62 -3.63 6.33 12.28
CA ARG A 62 -4.65 6.73 11.30
C ARG A 62 -4.07 7.77 10.34
N PHE A 63 -3.45 7.32 9.26
CA PHE A 63 -2.89 8.19 8.23
C PHE A 63 -4.03 8.76 7.39
N LYS A 64 -3.95 10.05 7.07
CA LYS A 64 -4.68 10.58 5.91
C LYS A 64 -3.99 10.00 4.67
N LEU A 65 -4.60 8.94 4.13
CA LEU A 65 -4.11 8.23 2.96
C LEU A 65 -4.58 8.96 1.72
N ASN A 66 -3.64 9.56 0.99
CA ASN A 66 -3.92 10.17 -0.30
C ASN A 66 -3.33 9.26 -1.38
N VAL A 67 -4.21 8.70 -2.20
CA VAL A 67 -3.82 7.84 -3.33
C VAL A 67 -3.75 8.71 -4.57
N LEU A 68 -2.56 8.84 -5.14
CA LEU A 68 -2.37 9.45 -6.45
C LEU A 68 -2.11 8.30 -7.41
N SER A 69 -3.18 7.80 -8.04
CA SER A 69 -3.04 6.84 -9.14
C SER A 69 -2.83 7.64 -10.42
N CYS A 70 -1.64 7.55 -11.02
CA CYS A 70 -1.44 8.00 -12.39
C CYS A 70 -1.73 6.81 -13.31
N CYS A 71 -2.90 6.80 -13.95
CA CYS A 71 -3.20 5.83 -15.00
C CYS A 71 -2.63 6.33 -16.33
N PHE A 72 -2.13 5.39 -17.15
CA PHE A 72 -2.22 5.51 -18.61
C PHE A 72 -3.65 5.23 -19.05
#